data_AF-A0A535H447-F1
#
_entry.id   AF-A0A535H447-F1
#
_cell.length_a   1.000
_cell.length_b   1.000
_cell.length_c   1.000
_cell.angle_alpha   90.00
_cell.angle_beta   90.00
_cell.angle_gamma   90.00
#
_symmetry.space_group_name_H-M   'P 1'
#
loop_
_entity.id
_entity.type
_entity.pdbx_description
1 polymer ?
#
loop_
_entity_poly.entity_id
_entity_poly.type
_entity_poly.pdbx_seq_one_letter_code
_entity_poly.pdbx_strand_id
1 'polypeptide(L)'
;MPTSLLDTPYDYDPLEEAGAIVGSSVVELLPANTCMVAWAMERSNYLAIESCGKCVPCRLGVKRIAGLLEGIVSDLGVSGDLDVLDEFASYVPNGSLCGFGVQAPNPLRTAKHYWPDHFQMHIEEQQCPTGTCVPVRAHRFVTKHVLP
;
A
#
# COMPACT_ATOMS: atom_id res chain seq x y z
N MET A 1 0.94 1.20 12.39
CA MET A 1 0.03 1.84 13.35
C MET A 1 0.66 3.15 13.82
N PRO A 2 -0.12 4.21 14.07
CA PRO A 2 0.36 5.46 14.63
C PRO A 2 0.77 5.30 16.10
N THR A 3 1.58 6.23 16.61
CA THR A 3 2.05 6.25 18.00
C THR A 3 0.90 6.39 19.02
N SER A 4 -0.25 6.92 18.61
CA SER A 4 -1.46 6.99 19.44
C SER A 4 -2.04 5.62 19.81
N LEU A 5 -1.64 4.55 19.12
CA LEU A 5 -2.06 3.17 19.39
C LEU A 5 -0.93 2.32 20.00
N LEU A 6 0.08 2.95 20.61
CA LEU A 6 1.22 2.23 21.19
C LEU A 6 0.83 1.33 22.36
N ASP A 7 -0.21 1.69 23.10
CA ASP A 7 -0.73 0.93 24.24
C ASP A 7 -1.69 -0.20 23.82
N THR A 8 -1.93 -0.42 22.52
CA THR A 8 -2.74 -1.53 22.04
C THR A 8 -2.11 -2.86 22.47
N PRO A 9 -2.84 -3.75 23.18
CA PRO A 9 -2.30 -5.04 23.58
C PRO A 9 -1.83 -5.85 22.38
N TYR A 10 -0.68 -6.49 22.51
CA TYR A 10 -0.15 -7.38 21.49
C TYR A 10 -0.87 -8.73 21.53
N ASP A 11 -2.07 -8.78 20.98
CA ASP A 11 -2.91 -9.96 20.91
C ASP A 11 -3.72 -9.94 19.59
N TYR A 12 -4.36 -11.06 19.23
CA TYR A 12 -5.06 -11.23 17.96
C TYR A 12 -6.17 -10.18 17.76
N ASP A 13 -7.19 -10.17 18.63
CA ASP A 13 -8.37 -9.33 18.46
C ASP A 13 -8.05 -7.81 18.53
N PRO A 14 -7.28 -7.31 19.52
CA PRO A 14 -6.98 -5.87 19.61
C PRO A 14 -6.18 -5.34 18.42
N LEU A 15 -5.29 -6.16 17.86
CA LEU A 15 -4.51 -5.77 16.68
C LEU A 15 -5.36 -5.82 15.41
N GLU A 16 -6.26 -6.81 15.28
CA GLU A 16 -7.22 -6.87 14.17
C GLU A 16 -8.16 -5.66 14.16
N GLU A 17 -8.68 -5.24 15.32
CA GLU A 17 -9.47 -4.02 15.47
C GLU A 17 -8.69 -2.76 15.08
N ALA A 18 -7.38 -2.74 15.30
CA ALA A 18 -6.48 -1.68 14.86
C ALA A 18 -6.03 -1.82 13.38
N GLY A 19 -6.60 -2.76 12.62
CA GLY A 19 -6.27 -2.99 11.21
C GLY A 19 -4.87 -3.60 10.99
N ALA A 20 -4.25 -4.13 12.04
CA ALA A 20 -3.04 -4.93 11.99
C ALA A 20 -3.40 -6.44 12.09
N ILE A 21 -2.41 -7.31 11.92
CA ILE A 21 -2.60 -8.76 12.12
C ILE A 21 -1.39 -9.35 12.84
N VAL A 22 -1.61 -10.39 13.64
CA VAL A 22 -0.53 -11.20 14.19
C VAL A 22 -0.15 -12.26 13.16
N GLY A 23 0.95 -12.00 12.43
CA GLY A 23 1.58 -12.95 11.53
C GLY A 23 2.74 -13.69 12.21
N SER A 24 3.95 -13.53 11.68
CA SER A 24 5.19 -14.13 12.21
C SER A 24 5.73 -13.46 13.48
N SER A 25 4.89 -12.71 14.20
CA SER A 25 5.26 -11.90 15.36
C SER A 25 6.40 -10.90 15.13
N VAL A 26 6.47 -10.33 13.92
CA VAL A 26 7.46 -9.31 13.56
C VAL A 26 6.86 -7.93 13.81
N VAL A 27 7.59 -7.09 14.55
CA VAL A 27 7.27 -5.68 14.77
C VAL A 27 8.34 -4.82 14.09
N GLU A 28 7.91 -3.97 13.18
CA GLU A 28 8.78 -3.00 12.48
C GLU A 28 8.54 -1.60 13.07
N LEU A 29 9.60 -0.96 13.57
CA LEU A 29 9.56 0.43 14.03
C LEU A 29 9.98 1.35 12.87
N LEU A 30 9.07 2.23 12.47
CA LEU A 30 9.31 3.21 11.41
C LEU A 30 9.69 4.57 12.02
N PRO A 31 10.74 5.24 11.51
CA PRO A 31 11.02 6.63 11.87
C PRO A 31 9.83 7.56 11.64
N ALA A 32 9.69 8.59 12.47
CA ALA A 32 8.58 9.55 12.36
C ALA A 32 8.56 10.32 11.03
N ASN A 33 9.70 10.41 10.33
CA ASN A 33 9.82 11.04 9.03
C ASN A 33 9.69 10.05 7.86
N THR A 34 9.18 8.84 8.06
CA THR A 34 8.93 7.90 6.96
C THR A 34 7.72 8.33 6.13
N CYS A 35 7.89 8.49 4.81
CA CYS A 35 6.75 8.60 3.91
C CYS A 35 6.00 7.27 3.81
N MET A 36 4.74 7.24 4.26
CA MET A 36 3.93 6.02 4.26
C MET A 36 3.50 5.55 2.87
N VAL A 37 3.45 6.44 1.86
CA VAL A 37 3.25 6.04 0.46
C VAL A 37 4.48 5.27 -0.04
N ALA A 38 5.70 5.76 0.22
CA ALA A 38 6.93 5.07 -0.15
C ALA A 38 7.07 3.73 0.58
N TRP A 39 6.76 3.69 1.87
CA TRP A 39 6.76 2.43 2.62
C TRP A 39 5.76 1.41 2.03
N ALA A 40 4.52 1.84 1.75
CA ALA A 40 3.53 0.96 1.14
C ALA A 40 3.95 0.49 -0.25
N MET A 41 4.61 1.36 -1.03
CA MET A 41 5.16 1.05 -2.36
C MET A 41 6.24 -0.03 -2.26
N GLU A 42 7.23 0.13 -1.38
CA GLU A 42 8.30 -0.84 -1.16
C GLU A 42 7.77 -2.21 -0.72
N ARG A 43 6.86 -2.22 0.26
CA ARG A 43 6.22 -3.46 0.73
C ARG A 43 5.41 -4.12 -0.38
N SER A 44 4.66 -3.34 -1.16
CA SER A 44 3.89 -3.87 -2.29
C SER A 44 4.79 -4.43 -3.39
N ASN A 45 5.93 -3.79 -3.67
CA ASN A 45 6.94 -4.27 -4.61
C ASN A 45 7.56 -5.60 -4.16
N TYR A 46 7.92 -5.71 -2.88
CA TYR A 46 8.38 -6.96 -2.29
C TYR A 46 7.33 -8.07 -2.45
N LEU A 47 6.07 -7.80 -2.08
CA LEU A 47 4.98 -8.78 -2.19
C LEU A 47 4.70 -9.18 -3.66
N ALA A 48 4.87 -8.26 -4.60
CA ALA A 48 4.72 -8.54 -6.02
C ALA A 48 5.79 -9.51 -6.55
N ILE A 49 7.01 -9.47 -5.99
CA ILE A 49 8.11 -10.37 -6.31
C ILE A 49 7.89 -11.74 -5.66
N GLU A 50 7.49 -11.77 -4.38
CA GLU A 50 7.31 -13.00 -3.60
C GLU A 50 6.03 -13.77 -3.94
N SER A 51 5.10 -13.16 -4.66
CA SER A 51 3.89 -13.84 -5.12
C SER A 51 4.23 -15.09 -5.95
N CYS A 52 3.75 -16.26 -5.51
CA CYS A 52 3.92 -17.54 -6.24
C CYS A 52 3.27 -17.56 -7.63
N GLY A 53 2.41 -16.59 -7.94
CA GLY A 53 1.85 -16.37 -9.28
C GLY A 53 0.66 -17.26 -9.65
N LYS A 54 0.18 -18.10 -8.73
CA LYS A 54 -0.90 -19.09 -9.00
C LYS A 54 -2.24 -18.44 -9.32
N CYS A 55 -2.70 -17.49 -8.51
CA CYS A 55 -3.97 -16.78 -8.72
C CYS A 55 -3.73 -15.46 -9.47
N VAL A 56 -4.54 -15.21 -10.49
CA VAL A 56 -4.45 -14.00 -11.32
C VAL A 56 -4.65 -12.72 -10.50
N PRO A 57 -5.64 -12.64 -9.58
CA PRO A 57 -5.85 -11.46 -8.75
C PRO A 57 -4.62 -11.09 -7.92
N CYS A 58 -3.99 -12.05 -7.24
CA CYS A 58 -2.73 -11.78 -6.52
C CYS A 58 -1.57 -11.43 -7.46
N ARG A 59 -1.30 -12.26 -8.48
CA ARG A 59 -0.13 -12.10 -9.37
C ARG A 59 -0.11 -10.74 -10.08
N LEU A 60 -1.27 -10.31 -10.57
CA LEU A 60 -1.38 -9.07 -11.33
C LEU A 60 -1.81 -7.90 -10.45
N GLY A 61 -2.77 -8.09 -9.54
CA GLY A 61 -3.29 -7.00 -8.72
C GLY A 61 -2.25 -6.41 -7.78
N VAL A 62 -1.40 -7.23 -7.14
CA VAL A 62 -0.32 -6.70 -6.28
C VAL A 62 0.70 -5.91 -7.11
N LYS A 63 1.03 -6.37 -8.33
CA LYS A 63 1.86 -5.61 -9.29
C LYS A 63 1.22 -4.28 -9.71
N ARG A 64 -0.11 -4.25 -9.84
CA ARG A 64 -0.86 -3.03 -10.18
C ARG A 64 -0.82 -2.03 -9.03
N ILE A 65 -1.05 -2.49 -7.80
CA ILE A 65 -0.91 -1.67 -6.60
C ILE A 65 0.49 -1.07 -6.53
N ALA A 66 1.54 -1.90 -6.65
CA ALA A 66 2.92 -1.43 -6.60
C ALA A 66 3.22 -0.37 -7.68
N GLY A 67 2.86 -0.63 -8.94
CA GLY A 67 3.12 0.31 -10.05
C GLY A 67 2.35 1.63 -9.95
N LEU A 68 1.16 1.64 -9.33
CA LEU A 68 0.44 2.89 -9.03
C LEU A 68 1.16 3.69 -7.94
N LEU A 69 1.57 3.02 -6.86
CA LEU A 69 2.30 3.66 -5.77
C LEU A 69 3.67 4.20 -6.23
N GLU A 70 4.38 3.50 -7.12
CA GLU A 70 5.59 4.01 -7.76
C GLU A 70 5.35 5.32 -8.53
N GLY A 71 4.21 5.41 -9.22
CA GLY A 71 3.79 6.63 -9.91
C GLY A 71 3.52 7.77 -8.92
N ILE A 72 2.77 7.50 -7.86
CA ILE A 72 2.45 8.49 -6.81
C ILE A 72 3.72 9.01 -6.13
N VAL A 73 4.67 8.13 -5.79
CA VAL A 73 5.95 8.51 -5.17
C VAL A 73 6.86 9.31 -6.11
N SER A 74 6.67 9.16 -7.42
CA SER A 74 7.49 9.82 -8.45
C SER A 74 6.78 11.02 -9.09
N ASP A 75 5.83 11.63 -8.39
CA ASP A 75 5.09 12.82 -8.81
C ASP A 75 4.28 12.63 -10.11
N LEU A 76 3.91 11.38 -10.42
CA LEU A 76 3.06 10.98 -11.55
C LEU A 76 1.66 10.52 -11.12
N GLY A 77 1.32 10.75 -9.85
CA GLY A 77 -0.01 10.44 -9.29
C GLY A 77 -1.09 11.34 -9.91
N VAL A 78 -2.28 10.78 -10.07
CA VAL A 78 -3.49 11.52 -10.48
C VAL A 78 -4.64 11.23 -9.53
N SER A 79 -5.64 12.10 -9.48
CA SER A 79 -6.79 11.99 -8.56
C SER A 79 -7.47 10.61 -8.59
N GLY A 80 -7.62 10.01 -9.78
CA GLY A 80 -8.25 8.69 -9.93
C GLY A 80 -7.41 7.51 -9.43
N ASP A 81 -6.13 7.68 -9.10
CA ASP A 81 -5.29 6.57 -8.66
C ASP A 81 -5.73 6.01 -7.30
N LEU A 82 -6.29 6.83 -6.40
CA LEU A 82 -6.78 6.36 -5.10
C LEU A 82 -7.98 5.44 -5.22
N ASP A 83 -8.89 5.73 -6.15
CA ASP A 83 -10.06 4.90 -6.41
C ASP A 83 -9.64 3.54 -6.98
N VAL A 84 -8.69 3.55 -7.92
CA VAL A 84 -8.14 2.32 -8.50
C VAL A 84 -7.37 1.51 -7.46
N LEU A 85 -6.62 2.17 -6.56
CA LEU A 85 -5.94 1.51 -5.45
C LEU A 85 -6.95 0.83 -4.51
N ASP A 86 -8.05 1.48 -4.16
CA ASP A 86 -9.11 0.89 -3.33
C ASP A 86 -9.79 -0.28 -4.02
N GLU A 87 -10.02 -0.16 -5.33
CA GLU A 87 -10.57 -1.20 -6.17
C GLU A 87 -9.70 -2.47 -6.09
N PHE A 88 -8.39 -2.35 -6.34
CA PHE A 88 -7.46 -3.48 -6.21
C PHE A 88 -7.34 -3.97 -4.77
N ALA A 89 -7.33 -3.07 -3.79
CA ALA A 89 -7.29 -3.45 -2.39
C ALA A 89 -8.51 -4.29 -2.00
N SER A 90 -9.67 -4.11 -2.63
CA SER A 90 -10.87 -4.92 -2.44
C SER A 90 -10.86 -6.23 -3.24
N TYR A 91 -10.46 -6.20 -4.51
CA TYR A 91 -10.52 -7.39 -5.38
C TYR A 91 -9.43 -8.42 -5.10
N VAL A 92 -8.21 -7.98 -4.79
CA VAL A 92 -7.07 -8.90 -4.60
C VAL A 92 -7.37 -9.94 -3.51
N PRO A 93 -7.89 -9.55 -2.31
CA PRO A 93 -8.15 -10.53 -1.27
C PRO A 93 -9.27 -11.50 -1.65
N ASN A 94 -10.35 -10.99 -2.25
CA ASN A 94 -11.51 -11.78 -2.64
C ASN A 94 -11.20 -12.80 -3.75
N GLY A 95 -10.19 -12.54 -4.58
CA GLY A 95 -9.77 -13.41 -5.67
C GLY A 95 -8.53 -14.27 -5.38
N SER A 96 -8.00 -14.21 -4.16
CA SER A 96 -6.76 -14.89 -3.78
C SER A 96 -7.01 -16.26 -3.18
N LEU A 97 -6.17 -17.23 -3.54
CA LEU A 97 -6.30 -18.63 -3.10
C LEU A 97 -5.66 -18.92 -1.73
N CYS A 98 -4.81 -18.04 -1.22
CA CYS A 98 -4.06 -18.27 0.01
C CYS A 98 -3.94 -16.99 0.85
N GLY A 99 -3.59 -17.15 2.13
CA GLY A 99 -3.43 -16.05 3.08
C GLY A 99 -2.46 -14.96 2.61
N PHE A 100 -1.41 -15.31 1.85
CA PHE A 100 -0.50 -14.32 1.27
C PHE A 100 -1.24 -13.31 0.38
N GLY A 101 -2.03 -13.80 -0.58
CA GLY A 101 -2.77 -12.92 -1.48
C GLY A 101 -3.91 -12.18 -0.79
N VAL A 102 -4.54 -12.81 0.21
CA VAL A 102 -5.56 -12.17 1.06
C VAL A 102 -4.99 -10.95 1.80
N GLN A 103 -3.79 -11.06 2.36
CA GLN A 103 -3.17 -10.02 3.16
C GLN A 103 -2.27 -9.06 2.37
N ALA A 104 -1.99 -9.35 1.09
CA ALA A 104 -1.06 -8.56 0.28
C ALA A 104 -1.41 -7.06 0.17
N PRO A 105 -2.69 -6.64 0.16
CA PRO A 105 -3.03 -5.21 0.14
C PRO A 105 -2.94 -4.49 1.50
N ASN A 106 -2.62 -5.18 2.60
CA ASN A 106 -2.63 -4.56 3.93
C ASN A 106 -1.65 -3.39 4.08
N PRO A 107 -0.42 -3.40 3.53
CA PRO A 107 0.46 -2.23 3.58
C PRO A 107 -0.19 -0.98 2.97
N LEU A 108 -0.89 -1.13 1.85
CA LEU A 108 -1.65 -0.05 1.23
C LEU A 108 -2.83 0.40 2.12
N ARG A 109 -3.68 -0.55 2.54
CA ARG A 109 -4.89 -0.26 3.32
C ARG A 109 -4.56 0.48 4.62
N THR A 110 -3.58 -0.02 5.35
CA THR A 110 -3.17 0.56 6.64
C THR A 110 -2.46 1.89 6.49
N ALA A 111 -1.59 2.04 5.48
CA ALA A 111 -0.95 3.32 5.19
C ALA A 111 -2.00 4.38 4.84
N LYS A 112 -2.97 4.05 3.99
CA LYS A 112 -4.04 4.97 3.58
C LYS A 112 -5.00 5.32 4.72
N HIS A 113 -5.32 4.35 5.57
CA HIS A 113 -6.21 4.57 6.72
C HIS A 113 -5.62 5.54 7.75
N TYR A 114 -4.35 5.35 8.11
CA TYR A 114 -3.71 6.11 9.18
C TYR A 114 -2.95 7.36 8.71
N TRP A 115 -2.55 7.41 7.43
CA TRP A 115 -1.83 8.54 6.84
C TRP A 115 -2.45 8.98 5.50
N PRO A 116 -3.76 9.28 5.45
CA PRO A 116 -4.41 9.71 4.21
C PRO A 116 -3.76 10.98 3.62
N ASP A 117 -3.31 11.89 4.47
CA ASP A 117 -2.66 13.14 4.08
C ASP A 117 -1.38 12.90 3.26
N HIS A 118 -0.65 11.81 3.53
CA HIS A 118 0.54 11.48 2.74
C HIS A 118 0.19 11.17 1.29
N PHE A 119 -0.93 10.47 1.06
CA PHE A 119 -1.42 10.18 -0.29
C PHE A 119 -1.95 11.45 -0.95
N GLN A 120 -2.68 12.26 -0.18
CA GLN A 120 -3.29 13.49 -0.67
C GLN A 120 -2.24 14.50 -1.17
N MET A 121 -1.20 14.75 -0.38
CA MET A 121 -0.11 15.67 -0.76
C MET A 121 0.67 15.17 -1.98
N HIS A 122 0.95 13.87 -2.09
CA HIS A 122 1.61 13.32 -3.27
C HIS A 122 0.78 13.48 -4.55
N ILE A 123 -0.55 13.49 -4.45
CA ILE A 123 -1.45 13.54 -5.62
C ILE A 123 -1.80 14.97 -6.01
N GLU A 124 -2.14 15.83 -5.05
CA GLU A 124 -2.58 17.21 -5.33
C GLU A 124 -1.41 18.18 -5.44
N GLU A 125 -0.43 18.05 -4.55
CA GLU A 125 0.70 18.99 -4.46
C GLU A 125 1.93 18.48 -5.20
N GLN A 126 1.92 17.21 -5.63
CA GLN A 126 3.06 16.51 -6.23
C GLN A 126 4.31 16.65 -5.35
N GLN A 127 4.12 16.52 -4.05
CA GLN A 127 5.16 16.69 -3.05
C GLN A 127 5.09 15.60 -1.99
N CYS A 128 6.27 15.16 -1.56
CA CYS A 128 6.40 14.24 -0.44
C CYS A 128 6.22 15.00 0.90
N PRO A 129 5.28 14.61 1.77
CA PRO A 129 5.04 15.27 3.06
C PRO A 129 6.26 15.26 3.99
N THR A 130 7.16 14.30 3.82
CA THR A 130 8.35 14.11 4.67
C THR A 130 9.65 14.49 3.95
N GLY A 131 9.59 14.80 2.65
CA GLY A 131 10.76 15.08 1.82
C GLY A 131 11.74 13.89 1.65
N THR A 132 11.35 12.67 2.04
CA THR A 132 12.26 11.50 2.00
C THR A 132 12.08 10.61 0.77
N CYS A 133 11.04 10.83 -0.03
CA CYS A 133 10.81 10.02 -1.24
C CYS A 133 11.92 10.22 -2.27
N VAL A 134 12.35 9.12 -2.88
CA VAL A 134 13.26 9.13 -4.04
C VAL A 134 12.45 8.69 -5.26
N PRO A 135 12.39 9.49 -6.34
CA PRO A 135 11.69 9.09 -7.56
C PRO A 135 12.23 7.77 -8.12
N VAL A 136 11.33 6.92 -8.56
CA VAL A 136 11.64 5.61 -9.14
C VAL A 136 11.08 5.51 -10.56
N ARG A 137 11.57 4.54 -11.32
CA ARG A 137 10.93 4.22 -12.60
C ARG A 137 9.58 3.57 -12.32
N ALA A 138 8.50 4.26 -12.63
CA ALA A 138 7.15 3.72 -12.47
C ALA A 138 6.84 2.64 -13.52
N HIS A 139 6.42 1.46 -13.04
CA HIS A 139 5.93 0.33 -13.84
C HIS A 139 4.41 0.41 -14.03
N ARG A 140 3.88 1.64 -14.08
CA ARG A 140 2.46 1.91 -14.26
C ARG A 140 2.02 1.41 -15.63
N PHE A 141 1.10 0.46 -15.62
CA PHE A 141 0.39 0.05 -16.83
C PHE A 141 -0.71 1.07 -17.09
N VAL A 142 -0.47 2.03 -17.99
CA VAL A 142 -1.51 2.96 -18.44
C VAL A 142 -2.52 2.20 -19.29
N THR A 143 -3.60 1.72 -18.69
CA THR A 143 -4.81 1.40 -19.45
C THR A 143 -5.46 2.74 -19.79
N LYS A 144 -5.66 3.01 -21.09
CA LYS A 144 -6.21 4.23 -21.72
C LYS A 144 -7.60 4.71 -21.20
N HIS A 145 -8.03 4.36 -19.99
CA HIS A 145 -9.38 4.63 -19.48
C HIS A 145 -9.41 5.56 -18.26
N VAL A 146 -8.27 6.12 -17.84
CA VAL A 146 -8.19 7.11 -16.74
C VAL A 146 -7.48 8.39 -17.18
N LEU A 147 -7.61 8.76 -18.45
CA LEU A 147 -7.34 10.11 -18.92
C LEU A 147 -8.59 10.57 -19.68
N PRO A 148 -9.28 11.64 -19.23
CA PRO A 148 -10.09 12.43 -20.15
C PRO A 148 -9.22 13.05 -21.25
#